data_AF-A0A821JCD5-F1
#
_entry.id   AF-A0A821JCD5-F1
#
_cell.length_a   1.000
_cell.length_b   1.000
_cell.length_c   1.000
_cell.angle_alpha   90.00
_cell.angle_beta   90.00
_cell.angle_gamma   90.00
#
_symmetry.space_group_name_H-M   'P 1'
#
loop_
_entity.id
_entity.type
_entity.pdbx_description
1 polymer ?
#
loop_
_entity_poly.entity_id
_entity_poly.type
_entity_poly.pdbx_seq_one_letter_code
_entity_poly.pdbx_strand_id
1 'polypeptide(L)'
;MIVISDLNDDNVLDIVVASIGFDVVGVLFGYVDGSVIEQTAYSTRTGSDLIAVAIGDFNTDNKLDIVVVDFLDGNIVVLLQNGSRPFQSMSTCSTGEYSILLYMTIADLNNDNHLDIIVINCGYDNIGVYYLDMVMEL
;
A
#
# COMPACT_ATOMS: atom_id res chain seq x y z
N MET A 1 6.00 4.44 -8.89
CA MET A 1 6.29 3.01 -8.73
C MET A 1 5.15 2.18 -9.29
N ILE A 2 5.45 0.95 -9.72
CA ILE A 2 4.49 0.02 -10.31
C ILE A 2 4.68 -1.35 -9.63
N VAL A 3 3.57 -1.99 -9.28
CA VAL A 3 3.53 -3.40 -8.86
C VAL A 3 2.44 -4.14 -9.62
N ILE A 4 2.61 -5.44 -9.79
CA ILE A 4 1.75 -6.31 -10.60
C ILE A 4 1.35 -7.51 -9.75
N SER A 5 0.04 -7.75 -9.63
CA SER A 5 -0.53 -8.91 -8.94
C SER A 5 -2.00 -9.08 -9.35
N ASP A 6 -2.55 -10.26 -9.13
CA ASP A 6 -4.00 -10.51 -9.22
C ASP A 6 -4.68 -9.96 -7.95
N LEU A 7 -5.26 -8.76 -8.01
CA LEU A 7 -5.83 -8.06 -6.85
C LEU A 7 -7.28 -8.44 -6.55
N ASN A 8 -7.96 -9.07 -7.52
CA ASN A 8 -9.38 -9.38 -7.43
C ASN A 8 -9.67 -10.90 -7.48
N ASP A 9 -8.63 -11.73 -7.48
CA ASP A 9 -8.66 -13.20 -7.49
C ASP A 9 -9.36 -13.78 -8.73
N ASP A 10 -9.18 -13.13 -9.89
CA ASP A 10 -9.74 -13.58 -11.17
C ASP A 10 -8.74 -14.37 -12.05
N ASN A 11 -7.53 -14.62 -11.53
CA ASN A 11 -6.38 -15.23 -12.21
C ASN A 11 -5.82 -14.39 -13.38
N VAL A 12 -6.10 -13.09 -13.42
CA VAL A 12 -5.49 -12.14 -14.34
C VAL A 12 -4.64 -11.15 -13.54
N LEU A 13 -3.49 -10.76 -14.10
CA LEU A 13 -2.62 -9.79 -13.45
C LEU A 13 -3.15 -8.38 -13.64
N ASP A 14 -3.23 -7.64 -12.54
CA ASP A 14 -3.58 -6.23 -12.48
C ASP A 14 -2.32 -5.37 -12.29
N ILE A 15 -2.47 -4.07 -12.55
CA ILE A 15 -1.40 -3.09 -12.39
C ILE A 15 -1.79 -2.07 -11.34
N VAL A 16 -0.91 -1.87 -10.35
CA VAL A 16 -1.04 -0.78 -9.37
C VAL A 16 0.05 0.24 -9.61
N VAL A 17 -0.34 1.50 -9.64
CA VAL A 17 0.54 2.65 -9.87
C VAL A 17 0.40 3.63 -8.72
N ALA A 18 1.53 4.01 -8.14
CA ALA A 18 1.66 5.11 -7.20
C ALA A 18 2.70 6.10 -7.76
N SER A 19 2.45 7.40 -7.67
CA SER A 19 3.35 8.41 -8.24
C SER A 19 3.50 9.62 -7.33
N ILE A 20 4.71 10.18 -7.35
CA ILE A 20 5.03 11.48 -6.75
C ILE A 20 4.16 12.54 -7.42
N GLY A 21 3.65 13.48 -6.63
CA GLY A 21 2.74 14.53 -7.05
C GLY A 21 1.26 14.11 -7.12
N PHE A 22 0.95 12.86 -6.76
CA PHE A 22 -0.42 12.33 -6.74
C PHE A 22 -0.75 11.76 -5.36
N ASP A 23 -1.96 12.09 -4.89
CA ASP A 23 -2.54 11.61 -3.64
C ASP A 23 -3.45 10.39 -3.82
N VAL A 24 -3.39 9.77 -5.00
CA VAL A 24 -4.17 8.59 -5.38
C VAL A 24 -3.29 7.45 -5.83
N VAL A 25 -3.72 6.23 -5.51
CA VAL A 25 -3.24 5.01 -6.14
C VAL A 25 -4.12 4.70 -7.34
N GLY A 26 -3.51 4.51 -8.50
CA GLY A 26 -4.19 3.99 -9.69
C GLY A 26 -4.16 2.47 -9.71
N VAL A 27 -5.31 1.85 -9.98
CA VAL A 27 -5.40 0.41 -10.26
C VAL A 27 -6.01 0.21 -11.63
N LEU A 28 -5.36 -0.63 -12.43
CA LEU A 28 -5.82 -1.05 -13.75
C LEU A 28 -6.05 -2.56 -13.69
N PHE A 29 -7.32 -2.97 -13.66
CA PHE A 29 -7.68 -4.39 -13.69
C PHE A 29 -7.48 -4.98 -15.09
N GLY A 30 -6.82 -6.13 -15.13
CA GLY A 30 -6.50 -6.84 -16.37
C GLY A 30 -7.68 -7.62 -16.93
N TYR A 31 -7.54 -7.99 -18.20
CA TYR A 31 -8.38 -8.99 -18.85
C TYR A 31 -7.54 -10.13 -19.42
N VAL A 32 -8.17 -11.28 -19.64
CA VAL A 32 -7.54 -12.50 -20.18
C VAL A 32 -6.86 -12.25 -21.54
N ASP A 33 -7.31 -11.27 -22.31
CA ASP A 33 -6.73 -10.89 -23.60
C ASP A 33 -5.50 -9.94 -23.48
N GLY A 34 -5.10 -9.59 -22.26
CA GLY A 34 -3.99 -8.70 -21.95
C GLY A 34 -4.34 -7.21 -22.03
N SER A 35 -5.60 -6.86 -22.29
CA SER A 35 -6.08 -5.49 -22.12
C SER A 35 -6.27 -5.15 -20.65
N VAL A 36 -6.41 -3.85 -20.35
CA VAL A 36 -6.71 -3.35 -19.00
C VAL A 36 -7.89 -2.39 -19.06
N ILE A 37 -8.67 -2.31 -17.97
CA ILE A 37 -9.71 -1.28 -17.84
C ILE A 37 -9.13 0.13 -17.77
N GLU A 38 -10.00 1.14 -17.88
CA GLU A 38 -9.66 2.49 -17.42
C GLU A 38 -9.26 2.49 -15.94
N GLN A 39 -8.24 3.28 -15.62
CA GLN A 39 -7.69 3.39 -14.27
C GLN A 39 -8.77 3.78 -13.27
N THR A 40 -8.92 2.97 -12.21
CA THR A 40 -9.65 3.36 -11.01
C THR A 40 -8.68 4.02 -10.02
N ALA A 41 -9.04 5.19 -9.48
CA ALA A 41 -8.21 5.94 -8.56
C ALA A 41 -8.73 5.84 -7.12
N TYR A 42 -7.86 5.45 -6.19
CA TYR A 42 -8.15 5.34 -4.76
C TYR A 42 -7.38 6.40 -3.98
N SER A 43 -8.09 7.30 -3.32
CA SER A 43 -7.47 8.35 -2.52
C SER A 43 -6.81 7.78 -1.28
N THR A 44 -5.57 8.21 -1.03
CA THR A 44 -4.78 7.79 0.12
C THR A 44 -4.87 8.85 1.22
N ARG A 45 -4.62 10.12 0.86
CA ARG A 45 -4.87 11.34 1.65
C ARG A 45 -4.49 12.57 0.83
N THR A 46 -5.27 13.64 0.89
CA THR A 46 -4.95 14.90 0.20
C THR A 46 -3.55 15.42 0.52
N GLY A 47 -2.80 15.75 -0.54
CA GLY A 47 -1.45 16.31 -0.42
C GLY A 47 -0.34 15.28 -0.22
N SER A 48 -0.62 13.98 -0.42
CA SER A 48 0.40 12.94 -0.34
C SER A 48 1.29 12.92 -1.59
N ASP A 49 2.56 12.53 -1.39
CA ASP A 49 3.55 12.29 -2.44
C ASP A 49 3.98 10.82 -2.40
N LEU A 50 3.24 9.97 -3.11
CA LEU A 50 3.42 8.52 -3.02
C LEU A 50 4.72 8.07 -3.70
N ILE A 51 5.69 7.62 -2.90
CA ILE A 51 7.01 7.19 -3.40
C ILE A 51 7.18 5.69 -3.47
N ALA A 52 6.42 4.91 -2.69
CA ALA A 52 6.48 3.45 -2.70
C ALA A 52 5.11 2.79 -2.64
N VAL A 53 5.03 1.59 -3.21
CA VAL A 53 3.84 0.73 -3.22
C VAL A 53 4.26 -0.73 -3.08
N ALA A 54 3.51 -1.50 -2.29
CA ALA A 54 3.63 -2.95 -2.19
C ALA A 54 2.24 -3.59 -2.06
N ILE A 55 2.16 -4.90 -2.29
CA ILE A 55 0.93 -5.69 -2.23
C ILE A 55 1.13 -6.82 -1.23
N GLY A 56 0.12 -7.07 -0.39
CA GLY A 56 0.11 -8.14 0.59
C GLY A 56 -1.22 -8.20 1.32
N ASP A 57 -1.48 -9.28 2.03
CA ASP A 57 -2.63 -9.38 2.94
C ASP A 57 -2.24 -8.75 4.29
N PHE A 58 -2.65 -7.51 4.54
CA PHE A 58 -2.26 -6.76 5.74
C PHE A 58 -3.28 -6.87 6.87
N ASN A 59 -4.48 -7.39 6.59
CA ASN A 59 -5.55 -7.58 7.58
C ASN A 59 -5.90 -9.06 7.83
N THR A 60 -5.18 -10.00 7.22
CA THR A 60 -5.33 -11.46 7.32
C THR A 60 -6.69 -11.98 6.83
N ASP A 61 -7.33 -11.27 5.90
CA ASP A 61 -8.63 -11.67 5.35
C ASP A 61 -8.52 -12.54 4.09
N ASN A 62 -7.30 -12.92 3.71
CA ASN A 62 -6.92 -13.64 2.48
C ASN A 62 -7.20 -12.88 1.18
N LYS A 63 -7.29 -11.55 1.23
CA LYS A 63 -7.30 -10.71 0.04
C LYS A 63 -6.04 -9.85 -0.03
N LEU A 64 -5.63 -9.55 -1.26
CA LEU A 64 -4.49 -8.67 -1.47
C LEU A 64 -4.89 -7.22 -1.27
N ASP A 65 -4.31 -6.61 -0.25
CA ASP A 65 -4.38 -5.18 0.03
C ASP A 65 -3.20 -4.46 -0.65
N ILE A 66 -3.28 -3.13 -0.69
CA ILE A 66 -2.21 -2.28 -1.23
C ILE A 66 -1.68 -1.42 -0.09
N VAL A 67 -0.37 -1.41 0.14
CA VAL A 67 0.26 -0.43 1.02
C VAL A 67 1.03 0.59 0.19
N VAL A 68 0.93 1.85 0.60
CA VAL A 68 1.74 2.93 0.06
C VAL A 68 2.39 3.74 1.15
N VAL A 69 3.49 4.37 0.78
CA VAL A 69 4.24 5.29 1.63
C VAL A 69 4.27 6.66 0.99
N ASP A 70 3.95 7.65 1.80
CA ASP A 70 4.08 9.06 1.50
C ASP A 70 5.49 9.55 1.83
N PHE A 71 6.08 10.28 0.89
CA PHE A 71 7.36 10.96 1.02
C PHE A 71 7.33 12.05 2.09
N LEU A 72 6.24 12.83 2.15
CA LEU A 72 6.08 13.96 3.06
C LEU A 72 5.25 13.53 4.28
N ASP A 73 5.70 13.92 5.46
CA ASP A 73 5.09 13.59 6.76
C ASP A 73 5.11 12.09 7.13
N GLY A 74 5.75 11.26 6.30
CA GLY A 74 6.02 9.84 6.54
C GLY A 74 4.78 9.05 6.92
N ASN A 75 3.75 9.10 6.08
CA ASN A 75 2.52 8.37 6.35
C ASN A 75 2.53 7.06 5.59
N ILE A 76 2.07 6.02 6.28
CA ILE A 76 1.87 4.70 5.72
C ILE A 76 0.36 4.49 5.62
N VAL A 77 -0.11 4.23 4.41
CA VAL A 77 -1.53 4.04 4.12
C VAL A 77 -1.71 2.65 3.54
N VAL A 78 -2.61 1.88 4.13
CA VAL A 78 -3.06 0.60 3.61
C VAL A 78 -4.45 0.81 3.00
N LEU A 79 -4.60 0.45 1.74
CA LEU A 79 -5.86 0.35 1.05
C LEU A 79 -6.32 -1.11 1.16
N LEU A 80 -7.37 -1.33 1.96
CA LEU A 80 -7.91 -2.66 2.20
C LEU A 80 -8.85 -3.10 1.09
N GLN A 81 -8.69 -4.33 0.61
CA GLN A 81 -9.55 -4.94 -0.39
C GLN A 81 -10.87 -5.40 0.24
N ASN A 82 -11.99 -4.91 -0.28
CA ASN A 82 -13.33 -5.20 0.25
C ASN A 82 -14.16 -6.03 -0.75
N GLY A 83 -13.57 -7.12 -1.23
CA GLY A 83 -14.20 -8.00 -2.23
C GLY A 83 -14.48 -7.24 -3.52
N SER A 84 -15.74 -7.22 -3.98
CA SER A 84 -16.12 -6.48 -5.19
C SER A 84 -16.37 -4.98 -4.97
N ARG A 85 -16.11 -4.46 -3.76
CA ARG A 85 -16.27 -3.03 -3.45
C ARG A 85 -14.95 -2.28 -3.67
N PRO A 86 -15.01 -0.95 -3.87
CA PRO A 86 -13.81 -0.12 -3.88
C PRO A 86 -12.92 -0.36 -2.66
N PHE A 87 -11.61 -0.31 -2.84
CA PHE A 87 -10.66 -0.33 -1.74
C PHE A 87 -10.98 0.77 -0.73
N GLN A 88 -10.80 0.45 0.55
CA GLN A 88 -11.00 1.39 1.65
C GLN A 88 -9.66 1.84 2.19
N SER A 89 -9.43 3.15 2.22
CA SER A 89 -8.20 3.71 2.80
C SER A 89 -8.23 3.60 4.32
N MET A 90 -7.12 3.13 4.87
CA MET A 90 -6.84 3.01 6.28
C MET A 90 -5.41 3.49 6.55
N SER A 91 -5.27 4.55 7.36
CA SER A 91 -3.95 5.03 7.78
C SER A 91 -3.44 4.17 8.92
N THR A 92 -2.22 3.63 8.79
CA THR A 92 -1.65 2.70 9.78
C THR A 92 -0.71 3.39 10.77
N CYS A 93 0.09 4.37 10.32
CA CYS A 93 0.93 5.16 11.22
C CYS A 93 1.49 6.42 10.56
N SER A 94 1.88 7.39 11.40
CA SER A 94 2.83 8.44 11.03
C SER A 94 4.22 8.06 11.56
N THR A 95 5.25 8.23 10.74
CA THR A 95 6.65 8.00 11.14
C THR A 95 7.27 9.22 11.83
N GLY A 96 6.47 10.25 12.12
CA GLY A 96 6.87 11.51 12.78
C GLY A 96 7.02 12.69 11.82
N GLU A 97 6.88 13.91 12.34
CA GLU A 97 7.12 15.15 11.58
C GLU A 97 8.49 15.13 10.89
N TYR A 98 8.63 15.70 9.70
CA TYR A 98 9.87 15.73 8.92
C TYR A 98 10.43 14.37 8.46
N SER A 99 9.65 13.31 8.56
CA SER A 99 10.03 12.03 7.95
C SER A 99 10.14 12.16 6.44
N ILE A 100 11.22 11.59 5.91
CA ILE A 100 11.43 11.49 4.46
C ILE A 100 11.65 10.02 4.15
N LEU A 101 10.60 9.37 3.67
CA LEU A 101 10.66 7.96 3.34
C LEU A 101 11.15 7.80 1.89
N LEU A 102 12.12 6.90 1.67
CA LEU A 102 12.72 6.69 0.34
C LEU A 102 12.43 5.30 -0.24
N TYR A 103 12.17 4.32 0.61
CA TYR A 103 11.96 2.95 0.19
C TYR A 103 11.08 2.21 1.18
N MET A 104 10.39 1.18 0.69
CA MET A 104 9.59 0.27 1.48
C MET A 104 9.86 -1.17 1.07
N THR A 105 9.86 -2.08 2.04
CA THR A 105 9.66 -3.51 1.80
C THR A 105 8.74 -4.07 2.88
N ILE A 106 8.21 -5.27 2.64
CA ILE A 106 7.26 -5.93 3.53
C ILE A 106 7.70 -7.37 3.79
N ALA A 107 7.53 -7.83 5.02
CA ALA A 107 7.81 -9.20 5.44
C ALA A 107 7.24 -9.44 6.84
N ASP A 108 6.88 -10.67 7.17
CA ASP A 108 6.66 -11.08 8.55
C ASP A 108 8.03 -11.23 9.24
N LEU A 109 8.43 -10.24 10.06
CA LEU A 109 9.72 -10.22 10.74
C LEU A 109 9.65 -10.79 12.15
N ASN A 110 8.47 -10.78 12.78
CA ASN A 110 8.27 -11.26 14.15
C ASN A 110 7.68 -12.68 14.21
N ASN A 111 7.35 -13.29 13.07
CA ASN A 111 6.67 -14.58 12.90
C ASN A 111 5.26 -14.62 13.52
N ASP A 112 4.50 -13.53 13.44
CA ASP A 112 3.12 -13.47 13.91
C ASP A 112 2.07 -13.77 12.81
N ASN A 113 2.52 -14.00 11.57
CA ASN A 113 1.73 -14.18 10.35
C ASN A 113 1.02 -12.92 9.83
N HIS A 114 1.43 -11.73 10.25
CA HIS A 114 1.05 -10.45 9.67
C HIS A 114 2.26 -9.86 8.95
N LEU A 115 1.99 -9.16 7.85
CA LEU A 115 3.05 -8.50 7.11
C LEU A 115 3.47 -7.22 7.83
N ASP A 116 4.74 -7.14 8.21
CA ASP A 116 5.34 -5.93 8.75
C ASP A 116 5.82 -5.02 7.62
N ILE A 117 5.88 -3.72 7.91
CA ILE A 117 6.32 -2.71 6.96
C ILE A 117 7.67 -2.15 7.40
N ILE A 118 8.65 -2.23 6.50
CA ILE A 118 10.00 -1.74 6.72
C ILE A 118 10.24 -0.55 5.78
N VAL A 119 10.63 0.58 6.36
CA VAL A 119 10.90 1.81 5.60
C VAL A 119 12.28 2.36 5.89
N ILE A 120 12.90 2.95 4.87
CA ILE A 120 14.11 3.76 5.04
C ILE A 120 13.66 5.22 5.22
N ASN A 121 13.96 5.79 6.39
CA ASN A 121 13.65 7.19 6.70
C ASN A 121 14.94 8.01 6.76
N CYS A 122 15.22 8.74 5.69
CA CYS A 122 16.41 9.59 5.62
C CYS A 122 16.25 10.93 6.35
N GLY A 123 15.02 11.32 6.72
CA GLY A 123 14.80 12.47 7.60
C GLY A 123 15.38 12.27 9.00
N TYR A 124 15.46 11.00 9.44
CA TYR A 124 15.97 10.60 10.76
C TYR A 124 17.20 9.68 10.71
N ASP A 125 17.80 9.47 9.53
CA ASP A 125 18.93 8.56 9.29
C ASP A 125 18.73 7.16 9.92
N ASN A 126 17.51 6.59 9.79
CA ASN A 126 17.18 5.31 10.39
C ASN A 126 16.35 4.39 9.47
N ILE A 127 16.14 3.16 9.95
CA ILE A 127 15.20 2.20 9.38
C ILE A 127 14.03 2.10 10.37
N GLY A 128 12.82 2.37 9.89
CA GLY A 128 11.58 2.14 10.64
C GLY A 128 11.03 0.75 10.36
N VAL A 129 10.57 0.06 11.41
CA VAL A 129 9.84 -1.21 11.30
C VAL A 129 8.49 -1.02 12.00
N TYR A 130 7.42 -1.30 11.29
CA TYR A 130 6.04 -1.16 11.74
C TYR A 130 5.40 -2.54 11.76
N TYR A 131 5.26 -3.09 12.97
CA TYR A 131 4.55 -4.34 13.20
C TYR A 131 3.05 -4.09 13.09
N LEU A 132 2.37 -4.84 12.25
CA LEU A 132 0.92 -4.74 12.08
C LEU A 132 0.23 -5.76 12.99
N ASP A 133 0.11 -5.41 14.27
CA ASP A 133 -0.63 -6.24 15.22
C ASP A 133 -2.14 -5.98 15.10
N MET A 134 -2.94 -7.01 14.83
CA MET A 134 -4.41 -6.91 14.75
C MET A 134 -5.02 -6.36 16.07
N VAL A 135 -5.31 -5.06 16.09
CA VAL A 135 -6.49 -4.50 16.77
C VAL A 135 -7.15 -3.52 15.80
N MET A 136 -7.80 -4.05 14.77
CA MET A 136 -8.64 -3.25 13.87
C MET A 136 -10.08 -3.74 14.01
N GLU A 137 -10.73 -3.36 15.11
CA GLU A 137 -12.18 -3.49 15.24
C GLU A 137 -12.88 -2.30 14.54
N LEU A 138 -13.61 -2.66 13.47
CA LEU A 138 -14.80 -2.05 12.82
C LEU A 138 -14.73 -0.60 12.32
#